data_AF-A0A7S6S6D2-F1
#
_entry.id   AF-A0A7S6S6D2-F1
#
_cell.length_a   1.000
_cell.length_b   1.000
_cell.length_c   1.000
_cell.angle_alpha   90.00
_cell.angle_beta   90.00
_cell.angle_gamma   90.00
#
_symmetry.space_group_name_H-M   'P 1'
#
loop_
_entity.id
_entity.type
_entity.pdbx_description
1 polymer ?
#
loop_
_entity_poly.entity_id
_entity_poly.type
_entity_poly.pdbx_seq_one_letter_code
_entity_poly.pdbx_strand_id
1 'polypeptide(L)'
;MSDKIKVEVDASGALAVMRELSPEMMDRAWRRSLRKTGVWIKSQTAKAVSKETKIPQKVLRARINYYSKWDGTGKVWLGLNPLEAHKIAYGQAHNAGRGVTVGRNRFPGAWMMPVRAGQAGQRRYTGKEIVMQRIGKSRLPIEKVMFDWEQSGRKSLEIVAERVKERLMVILEQEVNYEIQKAIGNAR
;
A
#
# COMPACT_ATOMS: atom_id res chain seq x y z
N MET A 1 -15.02 -24.81 -63.09
CA MET A 1 -15.52 -25.52 -61.90
C MET A 1 -14.73 -24.99 -60.70
N SER A 2 -15.41 -24.41 -59.71
CA SER A 2 -14.74 -23.90 -58.50
C SER A 2 -14.88 -24.97 -57.42
N ASP A 3 -13.75 -25.58 -57.05
CA ASP A 3 -13.70 -26.52 -55.92
C ASP A 3 -13.91 -25.75 -54.62
N LYS A 4 -14.92 -26.15 -53.85
CA LYS A 4 -15.17 -25.65 -52.50
C LYS A 4 -14.55 -26.62 -51.50
N ILE A 5 -13.54 -26.16 -50.77
CA ILE A 5 -13.00 -26.89 -49.61
C ILE A 5 -13.90 -26.59 -48.42
N LYS A 6 -14.41 -27.66 -47.78
CA LYS A 6 -15.18 -27.59 -46.54
C LYS A 6 -14.32 -28.12 -45.39
N VAL A 7 -14.08 -27.28 -44.39
CA VAL A 7 -13.43 -27.67 -43.12
C VAL A 7 -14.49 -27.61 -42.03
N GLU A 8 -14.71 -28.72 -41.33
CA GLU A 8 -15.57 -28.79 -40.15
C GLU A 8 -14.72 -28.67 -38.89
N VAL A 9 -15.12 -27.80 -37.97
CA VAL A 9 -14.40 -27.56 -36.71
C VAL A 9 -15.08 -28.40 -35.62
N ASP A 10 -14.34 -29.36 -35.05
CA ASP A 10 -14.79 -30.09 -33.86
C ASP A 10 -14.62 -29.22 -32.61
N ALA A 11 -15.74 -28.86 -31.99
CA ALA A 11 -15.78 -28.03 -30.78
C ALA A 11 -15.98 -28.85 -29.48
N SER A 12 -16.03 -30.18 -29.55
CA SER A 12 -16.35 -31.05 -28.41
C SER A 12 -15.42 -30.82 -27.20
N GLY A 13 -14.11 -30.73 -27.44
CA GLY A 13 -13.12 -30.45 -26.38
C GLY A 13 -13.28 -29.05 -25.76
N ALA A 14 -13.57 -28.03 -26.57
CA ALA A 14 -13.81 -26.67 -26.08
C ALA A 14 -15.10 -26.58 -25.24
N LEU A 15 -16.15 -27.29 -25.66
CA LEU A 15 -17.41 -27.38 -24.92
C LEU A 15 -17.25 -28.12 -23.58
N ALA A 16 -16.38 -29.13 -23.50
CA ALA A 16 -16.07 -29.81 -22.26
C ALA A 16 -15.44 -28.84 -21.23
N VAL A 17 -14.45 -28.05 -21.65
CA VAL A 17 -13.82 -27.02 -20.81
C VAL A 17 -14.83 -25.97 -20.35
N MET A 18 -15.70 -25.49 -21.26
CA MET A 18 -16.76 -24.54 -20.89
C MET A 18 -17.74 -25.09 -19.86
N ARG A 19 -18.05 -26.39 -19.90
CA ARG A 19 -18.91 -27.04 -18.90
C ARG A 19 -18.25 -27.16 -17.53
N GLU A 20 -16.92 -27.32 -17.50
CA GLU A 20 -16.16 -27.35 -16.26
C GLU A 20 -15.98 -25.98 -15.62
N LEU A 21 -15.94 -24.91 -16.41
CA LEU A 21 -15.88 -23.52 -15.93
C LEU A 21 -17.19 -23.13 -15.23
N SER A 22 -17.29 -23.47 -13.95
CA SER A 22 -18.45 -23.14 -13.13
C SER A 22 -18.49 -21.65 -12.75
N PRO A 23 -19.69 -21.10 -12.46
CA PRO A 23 -19.81 -19.75 -11.89
C PRO A 23 -18.96 -19.57 -10.62
N GLU A 24 -18.81 -20.60 -9.81
CA GLU A 24 -17.97 -20.57 -8.60
C GLU A 24 -16.47 -20.42 -8.90
N MET A 25 -15.98 -20.97 -10.02
CA MET A 25 -14.61 -20.74 -10.48
C MET A 25 -14.41 -19.28 -10.86
N MET A 26 -15.36 -18.69 -11.57
CA MET A 26 -15.31 -17.27 -11.95
C MET A 26 -15.39 -16.35 -10.74
N ASP A 27 -16.23 -16.66 -9.76
CA ASP A 27 -16.30 -15.93 -8.49
C ASP A 27 -14.98 -15.99 -7.71
N ARG A 28 -14.31 -17.14 -7.71
CA ARG A 28 -12.98 -17.27 -7.10
C ARG A 28 -11.93 -16.44 -7.84
N ALA A 29 -11.92 -16.48 -9.18
CA ALA A 29 -11.05 -15.63 -9.99
C ALA A 29 -11.30 -14.14 -9.72
N TRP A 30 -12.56 -13.73 -9.62
CA TRP A 30 -12.95 -12.37 -9.28
C TRP A 30 -12.43 -11.93 -7.91
N ARG A 31 -12.66 -12.75 -6.86
CA ARG A 31 -12.16 -12.46 -5.50
C ARG A 31 -10.64 -12.34 -5.44
N ARG A 32 -9.92 -13.22 -6.17
CA ARG A 32 -8.46 -13.13 -6.30
C ARG A 32 -8.04 -11.85 -7.01
N SER A 33 -8.76 -11.47 -8.07
CA SER A 33 -8.49 -10.25 -8.84
C SER A 33 -8.62 -9.00 -7.98
N LEU A 34 -9.69 -8.89 -7.19
CA LEU A 34 -9.89 -7.80 -6.24
C LEU A 34 -8.77 -7.73 -5.20
N ARG A 35 -8.41 -8.87 -4.59
CA ARG A 35 -7.33 -8.93 -3.58
C ARG A 35 -6.00 -8.49 -4.18
N LYS A 36 -5.63 -9.01 -5.36
CA LYS A 36 -4.39 -8.65 -6.07
C LYS A 36 -4.39 -7.17 -6.45
N THR A 37 -5.52 -6.63 -6.91
CA THR A 37 -5.68 -5.20 -7.19
C THR A 37 -5.48 -4.36 -5.93
N GLY A 38 -6.08 -4.74 -4.80
CA GLY A 38 -5.89 -4.07 -3.51
C GLY A 38 -4.42 -4.04 -3.07
N VAL A 39 -3.70 -5.16 -3.19
CA VAL A 39 -2.25 -5.24 -2.91
C VAL A 39 -1.43 -4.35 -3.86
N TRP A 40 -1.82 -4.31 -5.14
CA TRP A 40 -1.19 -3.44 -6.13
C TRP A 40 -1.40 -1.96 -5.78
N ILE A 41 -2.62 -1.54 -5.41
CA ILE A 41 -2.92 -0.17 -4.99
C ILE A 41 -2.03 0.22 -3.80
N LYS A 42 -2.01 -0.61 -2.74
CA LYS A 42 -1.14 -0.38 -1.58
C LYS A 42 0.32 -0.14 -1.98
N SER A 43 0.80 -0.94 -2.93
CA SER A 43 2.18 -0.87 -3.39
C SER A 43 2.46 0.39 -4.22
N GLN A 44 1.59 0.73 -5.17
CA GLN A 44 1.76 1.90 -6.01
C GLN A 44 1.61 3.20 -5.22
N THR A 45 0.59 3.30 -4.36
CA THR A 45 0.41 4.47 -3.50
C THR A 45 1.60 4.66 -2.58
N ALA A 46 2.08 3.61 -1.90
CA ALA A 46 3.26 3.73 -1.04
C ALA A 46 4.52 4.15 -1.83
N LYS A 47 4.70 3.64 -3.06
CA LYS A 47 5.82 4.01 -3.93
C LYS A 47 5.76 5.48 -4.36
N ALA A 48 4.58 5.95 -4.79
CA ALA A 48 4.35 7.32 -5.21
C ALA A 48 4.59 8.31 -4.05
N VAL A 49 3.93 8.06 -2.91
CA VAL A 49 4.07 8.91 -1.70
C VAL A 49 5.52 8.92 -1.21
N SER A 50 6.19 7.76 -1.19
CA SER A 50 7.59 7.67 -0.77
C SER A 50 8.54 8.48 -1.67
N LYS A 51 8.28 8.51 -2.98
CA LYS A 51 9.08 9.30 -3.93
C LYS A 51 8.98 10.79 -3.63
N GLU A 52 7.79 11.27 -3.29
CA GLU A 52 7.49 12.69 -3.03
C GLU A 52 7.95 13.12 -1.63
N THR A 53 7.54 12.38 -0.59
CA THR A 53 7.73 12.75 0.83
C THR A 53 9.03 12.26 1.45
N LYS A 54 9.76 11.38 0.75
CA LYS A 54 10.92 10.62 1.26
C LYS A 54 10.62 9.76 2.50
N ILE A 55 9.36 9.54 2.85
CA ILE A 55 8.97 8.58 3.87
C ILE A 55 9.21 7.16 3.34
N PRO A 56 9.85 6.27 4.11
CA PRO A 56 10.02 4.87 3.73
C PRO A 56 8.69 4.16 3.43
N GLN A 57 8.65 3.38 2.35
CA GLN A 57 7.45 2.65 1.92
C GLN A 57 6.87 1.73 3.01
N LYS A 58 7.72 1.16 3.89
CA LYS A 58 7.26 0.30 5.01
C LYS A 58 6.34 1.05 5.97
N VAL A 59 6.66 2.30 6.30
CA VAL A 59 5.85 3.15 7.18
C VAL A 59 4.53 3.52 6.50
N LEU A 60 4.59 3.86 5.22
CA LEU A 60 3.40 4.21 4.43
C LEU A 60 2.46 3.02 4.24
N ARG A 61 2.98 1.81 3.95
CA ARG A 61 2.16 0.59 3.81
C ARG A 61 1.36 0.28 5.07
N ALA A 62 1.92 0.56 6.26
CA ALA A 62 1.20 0.41 7.53
C ALA A 62 0.03 1.40 7.70
N ARG A 63 -0.02 2.46 6.87
CA ARG A 63 -1.12 3.44 6.83
C ARG A 63 -2.15 3.14 5.73
N ILE A 64 -1.93 2.12 4.90
CA ILE A 64 -2.82 1.77 3.80
C ILE A 64 -3.52 0.45 4.09
N ASN A 65 -4.82 0.52 4.32
CA ASN A 65 -5.68 -0.63 4.53
C ASN A 65 -6.51 -0.92 3.27
N TYR A 66 -6.74 -2.22 3.03
CA TYR A 66 -7.61 -2.69 1.97
C TYR A 66 -8.64 -3.61 2.61
N TYR A 67 -9.90 -3.39 2.28
CA TYR A 67 -11.04 -4.16 2.74
C TYR A 67 -11.79 -4.64 1.51
N SER A 68 -11.87 -5.96 1.34
CA SER A 68 -12.82 -6.56 0.40
C SER A 68 -14.17 -6.70 1.10
N LYS A 69 -15.24 -6.36 0.39
CA LYS A 69 -16.61 -6.61 0.82
C LYS A 69 -17.14 -7.89 0.18
N TRP A 70 -18.23 -8.40 0.73
CA TRP A 70 -18.91 -9.62 0.27
C TRP A 70 -19.63 -9.41 -1.08
N ASP A 71 -20.02 -8.17 -1.39
CA ASP A 71 -20.69 -7.75 -2.62
C ASP A 71 -19.76 -7.67 -3.85
N GLY A 72 -18.51 -8.10 -3.72
CA GLY A 72 -17.51 -8.00 -4.79
C GLY A 72 -16.89 -6.62 -4.95
N THR A 73 -17.09 -5.69 -4.00
CA THR A 73 -16.40 -4.40 -4.02
C THR A 73 -15.18 -4.39 -3.10
N GLY A 74 -14.22 -3.50 -3.38
CA GLY A 74 -13.03 -3.27 -2.56
C GLY A 74 -12.91 -1.82 -2.15
N LYS A 75 -12.54 -1.56 -0.90
CA LYS A 75 -12.26 -0.22 -0.36
C LYS A 75 -10.80 -0.13 0.07
N VAL A 76 -10.13 0.94 -0.36
CA VAL A 76 -8.78 1.30 0.13
C VAL A 76 -8.91 2.51 1.04
N TRP A 77 -8.25 2.45 2.20
CA TRP A 77 -8.16 3.56 3.15
C TRP A 77 -6.71 3.97 3.33
N LEU A 78 -6.42 5.26 3.13
CA LEU A 78 -5.13 5.88 3.42
C LEU A 78 -5.26 6.75 4.66
N GLY A 79 -4.58 6.38 5.74
CA GLY A 79 -4.54 7.22 6.95
C GLY A 79 -3.61 8.41 6.74
N LEU A 80 -4.17 9.62 6.65
CA LEU A 80 -3.44 10.86 6.32
C LEU A 80 -2.96 11.65 7.54
N ASN A 81 -3.20 11.15 8.76
CA ASN A 81 -2.75 11.83 9.98
C ASN A 81 -1.24 12.11 9.93
N PRO A 82 -0.79 13.29 10.41
CA PRO A 82 0.62 13.63 10.47
C PRO A 82 1.43 12.55 11.22
N LEU A 83 2.64 12.31 10.75
CA LEU A 83 3.55 11.35 11.37
C LEU A 83 4.47 12.06 12.35
N GLU A 84 4.63 11.50 13.55
CA GLU A 84 5.72 11.95 14.43
C GLU A 84 7.05 11.73 13.71
N ALA A 85 7.93 12.74 13.70
CA ALA A 85 9.14 12.74 12.90
C ALA A 85 10.02 11.50 13.14
N HIS A 86 10.15 11.05 14.39
CA HIS A 86 10.90 9.84 14.75
C HIS A 86 10.34 8.54 14.14
N LYS A 87 9.05 8.51 13.75
CA LYS A 87 8.40 7.36 13.11
C LYS A 87 8.60 7.32 11.60
N ILE A 88 9.09 8.40 10.98
CA ILE A 88 9.38 8.43 9.54
C ILE A 88 10.47 7.41 9.23
N ALA A 89 11.59 7.45 9.94
CA ALA A 89 12.69 6.51 9.77
C ALA A 89 13.21 6.09 11.15
N TYR A 90 12.52 5.12 11.75
CA TYR A 90 12.85 4.62 13.08
C TYR A 90 14.31 4.17 13.16
N GLY A 91 15.04 4.64 14.18
CA GLY A 91 16.45 4.32 14.40
C GLY A 91 17.44 5.07 13.49
N GLN A 92 16.98 5.95 12.60
CA GLN A 92 17.83 6.77 11.72
C GLN A 92 17.79 8.26 12.08
N ALA A 93 17.35 8.57 13.31
CA ALA A 93 17.38 9.93 13.83
C ALA A 93 18.79 10.23 14.36
N HIS A 94 19.32 11.41 14.01
CA HIS A 94 20.61 11.88 14.50
C HIS A 94 20.63 13.40 14.56
N ASN A 95 21.40 13.94 15.51
CA ASN A 95 21.58 15.39 15.65
C ASN A 95 22.42 15.92 14.47
N ALA A 96 21.92 16.96 13.81
CA ALA A 96 22.53 17.57 12.63
C ALA A 96 22.75 19.08 12.86
N GLY A 97 23.68 19.40 13.76
CA GLY A 97 24.07 20.76 14.13
C GLY A 97 22.92 21.54 14.78
N ARG A 98 22.16 22.30 13.98
CA ARG A 98 21.02 23.12 14.41
C ARG A 98 19.66 22.41 14.33
N GLY A 99 19.61 21.09 14.48
CA GLY A 99 18.36 20.34 14.37
C GLY A 99 18.56 18.84 14.41
N VAL A 100 17.52 18.10 14.04
CA VAL A 100 17.56 16.64 13.91
C VAL A 100 17.28 16.27 12.47
N THR A 101 18.02 15.30 11.96
CA THR A 101 17.70 14.65 10.69
C THR A 101 17.16 13.26 10.99
N VAL A 102 16.01 12.92 10.40
CA VAL A 102 15.41 11.58 10.47
C VAL A 102 15.28 11.02 9.07
N GLY A 103 16.12 10.03 8.75
CA GLY A 103 16.23 9.51 7.40
C GLY A 103 16.66 10.61 6.42
N ARG A 104 15.78 10.98 5.48
CA ARG A 104 16.03 12.04 4.48
C ARG A 104 15.39 13.39 4.80
N ASN A 105 14.71 13.49 5.95
CA ASN A 105 13.97 14.68 6.35
C ASN A 105 14.71 15.41 7.47
N ARG A 106 14.89 16.72 7.31
CA ARG A 106 15.58 17.58 8.29
C ARG A 106 14.57 18.43 9.04
N PHE A 107 14.74 18.52 10.35
CA PHE A 107 13.90 19.26 11.27
C PHE A 107 14.76 20.31 12.00
N PRO A 108 14.85 21.54 11.46
CA PRO A 108 15.59 22.63 12.10
C PRO A 108 15.01 22.98 13.47
N GLY A 109 15.87 23.31 14.44
CA GLY A 109 15.46 23.67 15.80
C GLY A 109 14.94 22.51 16.66
N ALA A 110 14.82 21.31 16.10
CA ALA A 110 14.44 20.11 16.82
C ALA A 110 15.62 19.48 17.56
N TRP A 111 15.33 18.66 18.56
CA TRP A 111 16.31 17.82 19.27
C TRP A 111 15.74 16.43 19.57
N MET A 112 16.63 15.46 19.77
CA MET A 112 16.25 14.11 20.20
C MET A 112 16.09 14.07 21.72
N MET A 113 15.00 13.50 22.19
CA MET A 113 14.70 13.32 23.61
C MET A 113 14.55 11.84 23.94
N PRO A 114 15.32 11.28 24.90
CA PRO A 114 15.19 9.89 25.29
C PRO A 114 13.85 9.65 25.99
N VAL A 115 13.12 8.64 25.54
CA VAL A 115 11.86 8.22 26.15
C VAL A 115 12.16 7.40 27.38
N ARG A 116 11.65 7.87 28.52
CA ARG A 116 11.72 7.15 29.80
C ARG A 116 10.32 6.75 30.23
N ALA A 117 10.16 5.49 30.64
CA ALA A 117 8.88 4.92 31.08
C ALA A 117 8.99 4.38 32.51
N GLY A 118 7.85 4.33 33.22
CA GLY A 118 7.76 3.93 34.62
C GLY A 118 7.19 5.03 35.51
N GLN A 119 7.00 4.71 36.79
CA GLN A 119 6.54 5.65 37.81
C GLN A 119 7.58 6.75 38.06
N ALA A 120 7.13 7.91 38.54
CA ALA A 120 8.02 9.01 38.92
C ALA A 120 9.07 8.51 39.95
N GLY A 121 10.34 8.85 39.75
CA GLY A 121 11.46 8.33 40.56
C GLY A 121 12.04 6.98 40.10
N GLN A 122 11.29 6.19 39.32
CA GLN A 122 11.74 4.87 38.81
C GLN A 122 11.79 4.80 37.28
N ARG A 123 11.71 5.93 36.59
CA ARG A 123 11.66 5.98 35.12
C ARG A 123 12.96 5.46 34.51
N ARG A 124 12.87 4.37 33.75
CA ARG A 124 14.01 3.79 33.03
C ARG A 124 13.97 4.20 31.56
N TYR A 125 15.15 4.32 30.97
CA TYR A 125 15.28 4.56 29.54
C TYR A 125 14.73 3.36 28.76
N THR A 126 13.92 3.63 27.73
CA THR A 126 13.24 2.59 26.94
C THR A 126 14.02 2.15 25.70
N GLY A 127 15.20 2.72 25.45
CA GLY A 127 15.93 2.51 24.19
C GLY A 127 15.37 3.29 23.00
N LYS A 128 14.39 4.19 23.23
CA LYS A 128 13.72 4.96 22.17
C LYS A 128 13.98 6.45 22.35
N GLU A 129 14.15 7.15 21.25
CA GLU A 129 14.25 8.61 21.21
C GLU A 129 13.11 9.18 20.36
N ILE A 130 12.58 10.33 20.79
CA ILE A 130 11.58 11.09 20.05
C ILE A 130 12.15 12.44 19.65
N VAL A 131 11.68 12.96 18.52
CA VAL A 131 12.08 14.28 18.04
C VAL A 131 11.10 15.32 18.57
N MET A 132 11.63 16.30 19.28
CA MET A 132 10.88 17.37 19.92
C MET A 132 11.29 18.73 19.35
N GLN A 133 10.37 19.70 19.38
CA GLN A 133 10.64 21.10 19.04
C GLN A 133 10.02 22.05 20.07
N ARG A 134 10.50 23.28 20.11
CA ARG A 134 9.87 24.38 20.87
C ARG A 134 8.84 25.05 19.98
N ILE A 135 7.70 25.42 20.56
CA ILE A 135 6.64 26.14 19.82
C ILE A 135 6.99 27.64 19.68
N GLY A 136 7.81 28.18 20.58
CA GLY A 136 8.22 29.58 20.56
C GLY A 136 9.61 29.81 21.14
N LYS A 137 9.95 31.09 21.39
CA LYS A 137 11.24 31.51 21.95
C LYS A 137 11.45 31.03 23.40
N SER A 138 10.36 30.87 24.14
CA SER A 138 10.38 30.42 25.53
C SER A 138 10.83 28.96 25.66
N ARG A 139 11.44 28.62 26.80
CA ARG A 139 11.91 27.26 27.08
C ARG A 139 10.77 26.22 27.09
N LEU A 140 9.56 26.63 27.44
CA LEU A 140 8.35 25.84 27.35
C LEU A 140 7.29 26.69 26.62
N PRO A 141 6.32 26.08 25.91
CA PRO A 141 6.06 24.65 25.77
C PRO A 141 6.93 23.94 24.70
N ILE A 142 7.07 22.62 24.85
CA ILE A 142 7.72 21.72 23.88
C ILE A 142 6.71 20.72 23.34
N GLU A 143 6.84 20.35 22.07
CA GLU A 143 5.96 19.38 21.41
C GLU A 143 6.75 18.38 20.57
N LYS A 144 6.08 17.30 20.17
CA LYS A 144 6.64 16.36 19.21
C LYS A 144 6.62 16.98 17.83
N VAL A 145 7.71 16.81 17.08
CA VAL A 145 7.74 17.24 15.69
C VAL A 145 6.82 16.34 14.88
N MET A 146 5.85 16.95 14.19
CA MET A 146 4.93 16.28 13.29
C MET A 146 5.34 16.59 11.84
N PHE A 147 5.25 15.58 10.98
CA PHE A 147 5.47 15.69 9.56
C PHE A 147 4.13 15.51 8.86
N ASP A 148 3.65 16.60 8.29
CA ASP A 148 2.48 16.60 7.45
C ASP A 148 2.84 16.08 6.05
N TRP A 149 1.98 15.21 5.54
CA TRP A 149 2.10 14.59 4.23
C TRP A 149 0.71 14.40 3.58
N GLU A 150 -0.32 15.05 4.12
CA GLU A 150 -1.70 14.86 3.68
C GLU A 150 -1.86 15.13 2.19
N GLN A 151 -1.36 16.28 1.72
CA GLN A 151 -1.51 16.71 0.33
C GLN A 151 -0.84 15.74 -0.65
N SER A 152 0.43 15.40 -0.41
CA SER A 152 1.18 14.43 -1.22
C SER A 152 0.56 13.04 -1.17
N GLY A 153 0.04 12.63 0.00
CA GLY A 153 -0.68 11.38 0.20
C GLY A 153 -1.94 11.28 -0.65
N ARG A 154 -2.80 12.31 -0.58
CA ARG A 154 -4.06 12.39 -1.33
C ARG A 154 -3.81 12.40 -2.84
N LYS A 155 -2.95 13.30 -3.31
CA LYS A 155 -2.59 13.41 -4.74
C LYS A 155 -2.04 12.09 -5.29
N SER A 156 -1.13 11.45 -4.56
CA SER A 156 -0.57 10.16 -4.97
C SER A 156 -1.61 9.04 -5.03
N LEU A 157 -2.60 9.04 -4.14
CA LEU A 157 -3.69 8.07 -4.17
C LEU A 157 -4.62 8.31 -5.36
N GLU A 158 -4.96 9.56 -5.67
CA GLU A 158 -5.80 9.94 -6.81
C GLU A 158 -5.19 9.49 -8.13
N ILE A 159 -3.90 9.76 -8.36
CA ILE A 159 -3.17 9.30 -9.55
C ILE A 159 -3.20 7.77 -9.68
N VAL A 160 -3.09 7.04 -8.57
CA VAL A 160 -3.17 5.58 -8.59
C VAL A 160 -4.60 5.12 -8.87
N ALA A 161 -5.61 5.82 -8.34
CA ALA A 161 -7.03 5.52 -8.50
C ALA A 161 -7.46 5.56 -9.98
N GLU A 162 -6.96 6.51 -10.76
CA GLU A 162 -7.22 6.61 -12.21
C GLU A 162 -6.83 5.33 -12.96
N ARG A 163 -5.80 4.63 -12.48
CA ARG A 163 -5.26 3.41 -13.11
C ARG A 163 -5.86 2.12 -12.56
N VAL A 164 -6.72 2.20 -11.54
CA VAL A 164 -7.28 1.01 -10.88
C VAL A 164 -8.15 0.20 -11.83
N LYS A 165 -9.00 0.87 -12.62
CA LYS A 165 -9.91 0.19 -13.55
C LYS A 165 -9.13 -0.64 -14.57
N GLU A 166 -8.18 0.00 -15.26
CA GLU A 166 -7.31 -0.67 -16.24
C GLU A 166 -6.57 -1.84 -15.59
N ARG A 167 -5.97 -1.61 -14.42
CA ARG A 167 -5.21 -2.65 -13.73
C ARG A 167 -6.08 -3.83 -13.29
N LEU A 168 -7.30 -3.56 -12.82
CA LEU A 168 -8.25 -4.59 -12.42
C LEU A 168 -8.60 -5.50 -13.60
N MET A 169 -8.85 -4.92 -14.78
CA MET A 169 -9.16 -5.70 -15.98
C MET A 169 -8.00 -6.60 -16.38
N VAL A 170 -6.76 -6.10 -16.38
CA VAL A 170 -5.57 -6.91 -16.67
C VAL A 170 -5.42 -8.07 -15.68
N ILE A 171 -5.64 -7.83 -14.38
CA ILE A 171 -5.56 -8.89 -13.38
C ILE A 171 -6.72 -9.88 -13.56
N LEU A 172 -7.92 -9.41 -13.86
CA LEU A 172 -9.08 -10.26 -14.07
C LEU A 172 -8.85 -11.22 -15.24
N GLU A 173 -8.36 -10.71 -16.36
CA GLU A 173 -7.98 -11.53 -17.52
C GLU A 173 -6.97 -12.61 -17.11
N GLN A 174 -5.95 -12.27 -16.32
CA GLN A 174 -4.97 -13.24 -15.81
C GLN A 174 -5.61 -14.30 -14.92
N GLU A 175 -6.51 -13.93 -14.01
CA GLU A 175 -7.16 -14.91 -13.12
C GLU A 175 -8.16 -15.79 -13.85
N VAL A 176 -8.90 -15.26 -14.83
CA VAL A 176 -9.81 -16.04 -15.69
C VAL A 176 -9.03 -17.01 -16.56
N ASN A 177 -7.95 -16.55 -17.20
CA ASN A 177 -7.06 -17.42 -17.97
C ASN A 177 -6.48 -18.53 -17.10
N TYR A 178 -6.15 -18.25 -15.82
CA TYR A 178 -5.72 -19.29 -14.89
C TYR A 178 -6.83 -20.33 -14.64
N GLU A 179 -8.09 -19.94 -14.45
CA GLU A 179 -9.20 -20.90 -14.29
C GLU A 179 -9.41 -21.75 -15.55
N ILE A 180 -9.28 -21.15 -16.75
CA ILE A 180 -9.33 -21.88 -18.03
C ILE A 180 -8.21 -22.91 -18.11
N GLN A 181 -6.96 -22.51 -17.82
CA GLN A 181 -5.82 -23.43 -17.83
C GLN A 181 -5.94 -24.53 -16.78
N LYS A 182 -6.59 -24.23 -15.65
CA LYS A 182 -6.87 -25.20 -14.60
C LYS A 182 -7.90 -26.24 -15.05
N ALA A 183 -8.98 -25.82 -15.72
CA ALA A 183 -9.97 -26.74 -16.31
C ALA A 183 -9.35 -27.65 -17.38
N ILE A 184 -8.44 -27.12 -18.20
CA ILE A 184 -7.70 -27.92 -19.20
C ILE A 184 -6.67 -28.87 -18.55
N GLY A 185 -6.39 -28.75 -17.25
CA GLY A 185 -5.42 -29.58 -16.53
C GLY A 185 -3.96 -29.10 -16.63
N ASN A 186 -3.71 -27.93 -17.23
CA ASN A 186 -2.38 -27.35 -17.41
C ASN A 186 -1.86 -26.60 -16.17
N ALA A 187 -2.75 -26.25 -15.23
CA ALA A 187 -2.41 -25.52 -14.01
C ALA A 187 -3.04 -26.20 -12.78
N ARG A 188 -2.31 -26.21 -11.65
CA ARG A 188 -2.79 -26.71 -10.36
C ARG A 188 -3.25 -25.57 -9.45
#